data_AF-A0A3B0ZFL1-F1
#
_entry.id   AF-A0A3B0ZFL1-F1
#
_cell.length_a   1.000
_cell.length_b   1.000
_cell.length_c   1.000
_cell.angle_alpha   90.00
_cell.angle_beta   90.00
_cell.angle_gamma   90.00
#
_symmetry.space_group_name_H-M   'P 1'
#
loop_
_entity.id
_entity.type
_entity.pdbx_description
1 polymer ?
#
loop_
_entity_poly.entity_id
_entity_poly.type
_entity_poly.pdbx_seq_one_letter_code
_entity_poly.pdbx_strand_id
1 'polypeptide(L)'
;MKMKMTFLMIGLIFVAVSANAGDSQRHQQVDGINIYLGVIPAQITQARHSEMHGGVDDKEHRYHILVALLDSNSGKRITDAKVKATVAQPGLSGETKTLEPMSGELLSYGNYFAMHRADNYQIRVEIQRGEGKEKSVARFVFDRPED
;
A
#
# COMPACT_ATOMS: atom_id res chain seq x y z
N MET A 1 57.16 41.52 -13.81
CA MET A 1 57.41 40.20 -13.17
C MET A 1 56.09 39.44 -13.15
N LYS A 2 55.97 38.32 -13.86
CA LYS A 2 54.72 37.54 -14.01
C LYS A 2 54.52 36.64 -12.79
N MET A 3 53.44 36.81 -12.02
CA MET A 3 53.08 35.88 -10.94
C MET A 3 52.12 34.83 -11.49
N LYS A 4 52.50 33.56 -11.35
CA LYS A 4 51.77 32.39 -11.86
C LYS A 4 50.56 32.08 -10.98
N MET A 5 49.41 31.96 -11.64
CA MET A 5 48.15 31.47 -11.10
C MET A 5 48.31 29.99 -10.71
N THR A 6 48.08 29.64 -9.45
CA THR A 6 47.89 28.24 -9.04
C THR A 6 46.53 28.12 -8.39
N PHE A 7 45.54 27.65 -9.16
CA PHE A 7 44.23 27.26 -8.66
C PHE A 7 44.37 25.90 -7.97
N LEU A 8 44.19 25.86 -6.65
CA LEU A 8 43.97 24.60 -5.94
C LEU A 8 42.46 24.35 -5.89
N MET A 9 41.95 23.58 -6.85
CA MET A 9 40.55 23.18 -6.87
C MET A 9 40.37 22.00 -5.88
N ILE A 10 39.86 22.29 -4.69
CA ILE A 10 39.43 21.25 -3.74
C ILE A 10 38.05 20.78 -4.20
N GLY A 11 38.02 19.62 -4.86
CA GLY A 11 36.78 18.96 -5.26
C GLY A 11 36.06 18.40 -4.04
N LEU A 12 34.92 19.00 -3.67
CA LEU A 12 34.01 18.45 -2.68
C LEU A 12 33.23 17.31 -3.34
N ILE A 13 33.64 16.06 -3.10
CA ILE A 13 32.86 14.89 -3.50
C ILE A 13 31.64 14.82 -2.58
N PHE A 14 30.49 15.31 -3.05
CA PHE A 14 29.21 14.99 -2.44
C PHE A 14 28.92 13.52 -2.74
N VAL A 15 29.23 12.65 -1.79
CA VAL A 15 28.67 11.30 -1.78
C VAL A 15 27.18 11.47 -1.47
N ALA A 16 26.35 11.36 -2.51
CA ALA A 16 24.91 11.24 -2.32
C ALA A 16 24.67 9.93 -1.56
N VAL A 17 24.48 10.02 -0.25
CA VAL A 17 23.93 8.93 0.54
C VAL A 17 22.49 8.80 0.10
N SER A 18 22.22 7.88 -0.83
CA SER A 18 20.86 7.45 -1.12
C SER A 18 20.31 6.80 0.14
N ALA A 19 19.62 7.59 0.96
CA ALA A 19 18.76 7.03 2.00
C ALA A 19 17.64 6.27 1.26
N ASN A 20 17.77 4.94 1.18
CA ASN A 20 16.63 4.08 0.90
C ASN A 20 15.71 4.18 2.11
N ALA A 21 14.87 5.21 2.14
CA ALA A 21 13.63 5.09 2.86
C ALA A 21 12.90 3.92 2.19
N GLY A 22 12.75 2.80 2.91
CA GLY A 22 11.80 1.74 2.56
C GLY A 22 10.36 2.24 2.67
N ASP A 23 10.11 3.46 2.17
CA ASP A 23 8.80 4.06 2.05
C ASP A 23 8.13 3.33 0.90
N SER A 24 7.61 2.14 1.21
CA SER A 24 6.74 1.42 0.31
C SER A 24 5.61 2.36 -0.06
N GLN A 25 5.70 2.92 -1.27
CA GLN A 25 4.84 3.99 -1.73
C GLN A 25 3.37 3.60 -1.50
N ARG A 26 2.73 4.16 -0.45
CA ARG A 26 1.35 3.81 -0.05
C ARG A 26 0.29 4.43 -0.94
N HIS A 27 0.70 5.05 -2.04
CA HIS A 27 -0.14 5.72 -3.01
C HIS A 27 0.33 5.40 -4.43
N GLN A 28 -0.59 5.08 -5.33
CA GLN A 28 -0.32 5.02 -6.76
C GLN A 28 -1.45 5.69 -7.52
N GLN A 29 -1.12 6.27 -8.68
CA GLN A 29 -2.11 6.72 -9.64
C GLN A 29 -2.10 5.78 -10.85
N VAL A 30 -3.23 5.13 -11.13
CA VAL A 30 -3.38 4.17 -12.24
C VAL A 30 -4.71 4.43 -12.93
N ASP A 31 -4.71 4.57 -14.26
CA ASP A 31 -5.90 4.77 -15.10
C ASP A 31 -6.85 5.87 -14.59
N GLY A 32 -6.28 6.97 -14.10
CA GLY A 32 -7.03 8.08 -13.56
C GLY A 32 -7.66 7.81 -12.18
N ILE A 33 -7.16 6.83 -11.43
CA ILE A 33 -7.55 6.52 -10.06
C ILE A 33 -6.35 6.77 -9.13
N ASN A 34 -6.52 7.62 -8.13
CA ASN A 34 -5.61 7.68 -6.98
C ASN A 34 -5.97 6.57 -5.99
N ILE A 35 -5.03 5.68 -5.72
CA ILE A 35 -5.20 4.45 -4.95
C ILE A 35 -4.30 4.57 -3.72
N TYR A 36 -4.89 4.56 -2.53
CA TYR A 36 -4.16 4.64 -1.27
C TYR A 36 -4.28 3.32 -0.52
N LEU A 37 -3.14 2.77 -0.10
CA LEU A 37 -3.05 1.53 0.65
C LEU A 37 -2.80 1.82 2.14
N GLY A 38 -3.69 1.32 2.99
CA GLY A 38 -3.48 1.17 4.43
C GLY A 38 -3.25 -0.29 4.78
N VAL A 39 -2.34 -0.55 5.72
CA VAL A 39 -2.07 -1.88 6.27
C VAL A 39 -1.97 -1.74 7.78
N ILE A 40 -2.91 -2.34 8.52
CA ILE A 40 -3.03 -2.16 9.97
C ILE A 40 -3.09 -3.53 10.64
N PRO A 41 -2.29 -3.82 11.68
CA PRO A 41 -2.44 -5.05 12.48
C PRO A 41 -3.86 -5.16 13.07
N ALA A 42 -4.46 -6.34 13.01
CA ALA A 42 -5.83 -6.59 13.50
C ALA A 42 -5.99 -6.35 15.01
N GLN A 43 -4.88 -6.39 15.77
CA GLN A 43 -4.84 -6.10 17.20
C GLN A 43 -5.18 -4.63 17.49
N ILE A 44 -4.83 -3.71 16.58
CA ILE A 44 -5.07 -2.27 16.75
C ILE A 44 -6.52 -1.91 16.38
N THR A 45 -7.11 -2.59 15.39
CA THR A 45 -8.50 -2.32 14.95
C THR A 45 -9.55 -2.79 15.97
N GLN A 46 -9.18 -3.67 16.89
CA GLN A 46 -10.06 -4.31 17.88
C GLN A 46 -10.58 -3.39 18.98
N ALA A 47 -9.86 -2.33 19.35
CA ALA A 47 -10.31 -1.43 20.42
C ALA A 47 -11.59 -0.65 20.07
N ARG A 48 -12.07 -0.75 18.81
CA ARG A 48 -13.18 0.07 18.31
C ARG A 48 -14.24 -0.68 17.49
N HIS A 49 -13.94 -1.84 16.87
CA HIS A 49 -14.91 -2.53 15.97
C HIS A 49 -14.70 -4.06 15.89
N SER A 50 -15.23 -4.83 16.85
CA SER A 50 -15.04 -6.29 16.94
C SER A 50 -15.74 -7.13 15.85
N GLU A 51 -16.61 -6.55 15.01
CA GLU A 51 -17.47 -7.27 14.06
C GLU A 51 -17.24 -6.90 12.57
N MET A 52 -16.05 -6.41 12.21
CA MET A 52 -15.75 -6.12 10.79
C MET A 52 -15.37 -7.40 10.02
N HIS A 53 -15.97 -7.61 8.85
CA HIS A 53 -15.62 -8.67 7.88
C HIS A 53 -15.73 -10.11 8.40
N GLY A 54 -16.73 -10.40 9.23
CA GLY A 54 -16.94 -11.72 9.82
C GLY A 54 -16.12 -12.02 11.08
N GLY A 55 -15.42 -11.02 11.62
CA GLY A 55 -14.62 -11.16 12.84
C GLY A 55 -13.26 -11.82 12.61
N VAL A 56 -12.49 -11.96 13.69
CA VAL A 56 -11.14 -12.53 13.67
C VAL A 56 -11.00 -13.54 14.81
N ASP A 57 -11.12 -14.83 14.50
CA ASP A 57 -11.00 -15.95 15.46
C ASP A 57 -9.54 -16.23 15.89
N ASP A 58 -8.57 -15.85 15.06
CA ASP A 58 -7.13 -15.91 15.34
C ASP A 58 -6.49 -14.57 14.97
N LYS A 59 -6.00 -13.86 15.99
CA LYS A 59 -5.67 -12.42 15.93
C LYS A 59 -4.21 -12.17 15.62
N GLU A 60 -3.36 -13.16 15.87
CA GLU A 60 -1.92 -13.02 15.66
C GLU A 60 -1.62 -13.03 14.16
N HIS A 61 -0.71 -12.13 13.76
CA HIS A 61 -0.24 -11.98 12.39
C HIS A 61 -1.31 -11.72 11.32
N ARG A 62 -2.49 -11.22 11.70
CA ARG A 62 -3.51 -10.76 10.73
C ARG A 62 -3.48 -9.26 10.57
N TYR A 63 -3.60 -8.83 9.32
CA TYR A 63 -3.55 -7.43 8.94
C TYR A 63 -4.82 -7.06 8.18
N HIS A 64 -5.40 -5.92 8.54
CA HIS A 64 -6.46 -5.27 7.80
C HIS A 64 -5.83 -4.50 6.65
N ILE A 65 -6.09 -4.95 5.43
CA ILE A 65 -5.77 -4.21 4.22
C ILE A 65 -6.92 -3.26 3.95
N LEU A 66 -6.60 -1.97 3.80
CA LEU A 66 -7.55 -0.91 3.43
C LEU A 66 -7.12 -0.28 2.10
N VAL A 67 -8.08 -0.05 1.22
CA VAL A 67 -7.87 0.62 -0.06
C VAL A 67 -8.86 1.76 -0.20
N ALA A 68 -8.36 2.99 -0.27
CA ALA A 68 -9.17 4.15 -0.62
C ALA A 68 -8.96 4.51 -2.09
N LEU A 69 -10.07 4.75 -2.80
CA LEU A 69 -10.07 5.04 -4.23
C LEU A 69 -10.63 6.44 -4.45
N LEU A 70 -9.88 7.28 -5.15
CA LEU A 70 -10.27 8.63 -5.52
C LEU A 70 -10.13 8.79 -7.02
N ASP A 71 -11.13 9.39 -7.65
CA ASP A 71 -11.04 9.83 -9.04
C ASP A 71 -9.97 10.92 -9.15
N SER A 72 -8.98 10.71 -10.01
CA SER A 72 -7.80 11.59 -10.09
C SER A 72 -8.10 13.02 -10.54
N ASN A 73 -9.15 13.19 -11.34
CA ASN A 73 -9.52 14.49 -11.90
C ASN A 73 -10.35 15.29 -10.89
N SER A 74 -11.36 14.65 -10.30
CA SER A 74 -12.32 15.33 -9.43
C SER A 74 -11.97 15.26 -7.94
N GLY A 75 -11.05 14.38 -7.55
CA GLY A 75 -10.76 14.07 -6.15
C GLY A 75 -11.90 13.36 -5.42
N LYS A 76 -13.02 13.04 -6.09
CA LYS A 76 -14.17 12.39 -5.48
C LYS A 76 -13.84 10.94 -5.16
N ARG A 77 -14.36 10.44 -4.03
CA ARG A 77 -14.25 9.02 -3.68
C ARG A 77 -15.00 8.14 -4.69
N ILE A 78 -14.40 7.01 -5.02
CA ILE A 78 -15.01 5.95 -5.82
C ILE A 78 -15.47 4.87 -4.84
N THR A 79 -16.78 4.73 -4.67
CA THR A 79 -17.39 3.85 -3.65
C THR A 79 -18.21 2.72 -4.27
N ASP A 80 -18.31 2.67 -5.59
CA ASP A 80 -19.10 1.73 -6.39
C ASP A 80 -18.22 0.76 -7.22
N ALA A 81 -16.93 0.63 -6.88
CA ALA A 81 -16.02 -0.32 -7.52
C ALA A 81 -16.11 -1.72 -6.90
N LYS A 82 -15.85 -2.75 -7.72
CA LYS A 82 -15.47 -4.08 -7.24
C LYS A 82 -13.96 -4.10 -7.05
N VAL A 83 -13.51 -4.44 -5.84
CA VAL A 83 -12.08 -4.42 -5.49
C VAL A 83 -11.64 -5.81 -5.01
N LYS A 84 -10.52 -6.30 -5.54
CA LYS A 84 -9.85 -7.51 -5.06
C LYS A 84 -8.42 -7.19 -4.68
N ALA A 85 -7.93 -7.83 -3.63
CA ALA A 85 -6.51 -7.80 -3.29
C ALA A 85 -5.94 -9.22 -3.27
N THR A 86 -4.73 -9.35 -3.80
CA THR A 86 -3.89 -10.53 -3.65
C THR A 86 -2.69 -10.16 -2.80
N VAL A 87 -2.49 -10.88 -1.69
CA VAL A 87 -1.36 -10.70 -0.78
C VAL A 87 -0.46 -11.93 -0.89
N ALA A 88 0.79 -11.73 -1.31
CA ALA A 88 1.74 -12.80 -1.56
C ALA A 88 3.09 -12.52 -0.90
N GLN A 89 3.74 -13.57 -0.38
CA GLN A 89 5.17 -13.51 -0.07
C GLN A 89 5.99 -13.62 -1.37
N PRO A 90 7.25 -13.14 -1.37
CA PRO A 90 8.11 -13.26 -2.54
C PRO A 90 8.24 -14.73 -2.99
N GLY A 91 7.96 -14.99 -4.26
CA GLY A 91 8.10 -16.32 -4.85
C GLY A 91 6.97 -17.32 -4.51
N LEU A 92 5.94 -16.92 -3.76
CA LEU A 92 4.78 -17.78 -3.43
C LEU A 92 3.50 -17.29 -4.09
N SER A 93 2.56 -18.20 -4.30
CA SER A 93 1.18 -17.86 -4.66
C SER A 93 0.48 -17.19 -3.46
N GLY A 94 -0.10 -16.02 -3.68
CA GLY A 94 -0.77 -15.24 -2.63
C GLY A 94 -2.24 -15.60 -2.40
N GLU A 95 -2.76 -15.19 -1.24
CA GLU A 95 -4.19 -15.25 -0.93
C GLU A 95 -4.90 -14.11 -1.67
N THR A 96 -6.00 -14.42 -2.38
CA THR A 96 -6.84 -13.42 -3.05
C THR A 96 -8.20 -13.32 -2.39
N LYS A 97 -8.60 -12.11 -1.99
CA LYS A 97 -9.92 -11.83 -1.42
C LYS A 97 -10.56 -10.63 -2.08
N THR A 98 -11.90 -10.61 -2.11
CA THR A 98 -12.66 -9.39 -2.37
C THR A 98 -12.53 -8.46 -1.18
N LEU A 99 -12.29 -7.18 -1.43
CA LEU A 99 -12.32 -6.15 -0.39
C LEU A 99 -13.74 -5.58 -0.28
N GLU A 100 -14.30 -5.63 0.91
CA GLU A 100 -15.67 -5.20 1.16
C GLU A 100 -15.72 -3.68 1.43
N PRO A 101 -16.76 -2.97 0.98
CA PRO A 101 -16.94 -1.57 1.33
C PRO A 101 -17.01 -1.39 2.85
N MET A 102 -16.23 -0.45 3.38
CA MET A 102 -16.27 -0.05 4.77
C MET A 102 -17.16 1.17 4.94
N SER A 103 -17.97 1.17 5.99
CA SER A 103 -18.77 2.31 6.43
C SER A 103 -18.01 3.14 7.47
N GLY A 104 -18.25 4.46 7.51
CA GLY A 104 -17.61 5.39 8.46
C GLY A 104 -16.95 6.61 7.80
N GLU A 105 -16.07 7.30 8.52
CA GLU A 105 -15.45 8.56 8.08
C GLU A 105 -14.47 8.41 6.90
N LEU A 106 -13.86 7.23 6.76
CA LEU A 106 -12.97 6.89 5.64
C LEU A 106 -13.65 5.82 4.77
N LEU A 107 -14.42 6.26 3.78
CA LEU A 107 -15.01 5.36 2.78
C LEU A 107 -13.88 4.66 2.00
N SER A 108 -13.67 3.38 2.30
CA SER A 108 -12.62 2.53 1.74
C SER A 108 -13.15 1.12 1.51
N TYR A 109 -12.31 0.27 0.93
CA TYR A 109 -12.54 -1.16 0.82
C TYR A 109 -11.56 -1.90 1.71
N GLY A 110 -11.98 -2.96 2.39
CA GLY A 110 -11.06 -3.71 3.24
C GLY A 110 -11.37 -5.19 3.41
N ASN A 111 -10.35 -5.92 3.85
CA ASN A 111 -10.46 -7.31 4.29
C ASN A 111 -9.21 -7.68 5.13
N TYR A 112 -9.31 -8.74 5.93
CA TYR A 112 -8.22 -9.28 6.71
C TYR A 112 -7.43 -10.34 5.95
N PHE A 113 -6.11 -10.24 5.97
CA PHE A 113 -5.18 -11.21 5.41
C PHE A 113 -4.24 -11.73 6.49
N ALA A 114 -3.86 -13.00 6.37
CA ALA A 114 -2.83 -13.58 7.23
C ALA A 114 -1.44 -13.28 6.65
N MET A 115 -0.53 -12.80 7.50
CA MET A 115 0.86 -12.47 7.16
C MET A 115 1.78 -13.04 8.25
N HIS A 116 1.94 -14.36 8.30
CA HIS A 116 2.57 -15.07 9.42
C HIS A 116 4.07 -14.82 9.64
N ARG A 117 4.82 -14.39 8.63
CA ARG A 117 6.27 -14.15 8.78
C ARG A 117 6.61 -12.68 8.55
N ALA A 118 7.63 -12.17 9.24
CA ALA A 118 8.24 -10.89 8.85
C ALA A 118 8.88 -11.07 7.48
N ASP A 119 8.38 -10.33 6.48
CA ASP A 119 8.74 -10.50 5.08
C ASP A 119 8.24 -9.32 4.23
N ASN A 120 8.71 -9.22 2.99
CA ASN A 120 8.29 -8.25 2.00
C ASN A 120 7.07 -8.76 1.22
N TYR A 121 5.87 -8.45 1.69
CA TYR A 121 4.64 -8.88 1.03
C TYR A 121 4.34 -8.02 -0.20
N GLN A 122 4.06 -8.68 -1.33
CA GLN A 122 3.50 -8.06 -2.51
C GLN A 122 1.98 -8.00 -2.39
N ILE A 123 1.43 -6.80 -2.54
CA ILE A 123 -0.01 -6.55 -2.47
C ILE A 123 -0.46 -6.03 -3.83
N ARG A 124 -1.13 -6.89 -4.60
CA ARG A 124 -1.74 -6.52 -5.88
C ARG A 124 -3.20 -6.15 -5.63
N VAL A 125 -3.60 -4.96 -6.05
CA VAL A 125 -4.97 -4.47 -5.96
C VAL A 125 -5.56 -4.37 -7.36
N GLU A 126 -6.68 -5.05 -7.59
CA GLU A 126 -7.45 -4.99 -8.83
C GLU A 126 -8.76 -4.23 -8.60
N ILE A 127 -9.05 -3.26 -9.46
CA ILE A 127 -10.17 -2.33 -9.31
C ILE A 127 -11.01 -2.35 -10.58
N GLN A 128 -12.32 -2.50 -10.44
CA GLN A 128 -13.27 -2.51 -11.55
C GLN A 128 -14.42 -1.52 -11.31
N ARG A 129 -14.49 -0.43 -12.10
CA ARG A 129 -15.49 0.67 -11.99
C ARG A 129 -16.81 0.37 -12.76
N GLY A 130 -17.34 -0.83 -12.59
CA GLY A 130 -18.58 -1.31 -13.24
C GLY A 130 -18.42 -2.63 -13.99
N GLU A 131 -19.53 -3.35 -14.17
CA GLU A 131 -19.50 -4.67 -14.82
C GLU A 131 -19.01 -4.59 -16.27
N GLY A 132 -18.20 -5.56 -16.68
CA GLY A 132 -17.65 -5.64 -18.04
C GLY A 132 -16.54 -4.63 -18.36
N LYS A 133 -16.23 -3.67 -17.47
CA LYS A 133 -15.09 -2.77 -17.67
C LYS A 133 -13.76 -3.45 -17.37
N GLU A 134 -12.71 -3.00 -18.05
CA GLU A 134 -11.34 -3.41 -17.76
C GLU A 134 -10.94 -3.08 -16.32
N LYS A 135 -10.01 -3.88 -15.79
CA LYS A 135 -9.51 -3.73 -14.43
C LYS A 135 -8.28 -2.85 -14.42
N SER A 136 -8.28 -1.84 -13.56
CA SER A 136 -7.06 -1.14 -13.17
C SER A 136 -6.30 -1.95 -12.13
N VAL A 137 -4.97 -2.00 -12.23
CA VAL A 137 -4.14 -2.81 -11.34
C VAL A 137 -3.04 -1.95 -10.71
N ALA A 138 -3.02 -1.89 -9.38
CA ALA A 138 -1.93 -1.31 -8.60
C ALA A 138 -1.14 -2.40 -7.87
N ARG A 139 0.14 -2.16 -7.63
CA ARG A 139 1.05 -3.12 -6.98
C ARG A 139 1.87 -2.42 -5.92
N PHE A 140 1.66 -2.84 -4.69
CA PHE A 140 2.34 -2.32 -3.53
C PHE A 140 3.25 -3.37 -2.91
N VAL A 141 4.17 -2.89 -2.10
CA VAL A 141 5.02 -3.70 -1.23
C VAL A 141 4.69 -3.36 0.22
N PHE A 142 4.71 -4.34 1.11
CA PHE A 142 4.56 -4.14 2.54
C PHE A 142 5.59 -4.99 3.26
N ASP A 143 6.59 -4.33 3.84
CA ASP A 143 7.53 -4.98 4.76
C ASP A 143 6.82 -5.19 6.10
N ARG A 144 6.43 -6.44 6.39
CA ARG A 144 5.90 -6.78 7.70
C ARG A 144 7.05 -6.78 8.71
N PRO A 145 6.98 -6.01 9.82
CA PRO A 145 8.00 -6.03 10.85
C PRO A 145 8.01 -7.36 11.63
N GLU A 146 9.12 -7.63 12.30
CA GLU A 146 9.17 -8.62 13.39
C GLU A 146 8.30 -8.14 14.56
N ASP A 147 7.75 -9.09 15.33
CA ASP A 147 6.90 -8.80 16.50
C ASP A 147 7.73 -8.53 17.77
#